data_AF-A0A924DAF3-F1
#
_entry.id   AF-A0A924DAF3-F1
#
_cell.length_a   1.000
_cell.length_b   1.000
_cell.length_c   1.000
_cell.angle_alpha   90.00
_cell.angle_beta   90.00
_cell.angle_gamma   90.00
#
_symmetry.space_group_name_H-M   'P 1'
#
loop_
_entity.id
_entity.type
_entity.pdbx_description
1 polymer ?
#
loop_
_entity_poly.entity_id
_entity_poly.type
_entity_poly.pdbx_seq_one_letter_code
_entity_poly.pdbx_strand_id
1 'polypeptide(L)'
;MKINHGTGKKSVCAIGLALAGSLSLLPSPAKAQFPGSPNGNGGSRLFNPYAIRLTRVWSETLQDAVKLIDVVPVTGDRANVLMLIEGTDALDYKRKLRLTHWDGLRFSKDDETEFLGKPLDVLVTGILREAKPLTPVPGQKKPKRPVQMKQIVSSSGVYEWNEGKLNRFAEPPIGVKALIDLDKTPGYLLTGSGDGANLFNLNNAVLQQVTDWKVPEDAKGFVRYGVGMQDFDGSDAVQIENGTRFVQAVWREKQRWFICLKRGKLAPVPGNPNATTGDKLVIYVPKLSAREKSFWQMRPEDLEATEATEAIAGRVLDVRVGDPKNDGKEGILLLTSEGNDGKTRKLTFFLPDK
;
A
#
# COMPACT_ATOMS: atom_id res chain seq x y z
N MET A 1 -37.99 -3.87 43.92
CA MET A 1 -38.80 -4.94 44.52
C MET A 1 -38.00 -6.25 44.40
N LYS A 2 -37.43 -6.72 45.52
CA LYS A 2 -36.72 -8.01 45.60
C LYS A 2 -37.70 -9.04 46.12
N ILE A 3 -37.82 -10.19 45.47
CA ILE A 3 -38.32 -11.42 46.08
C ILE A 3 -37.44 -12.57 45.60
N ASN A 4 -36.82 -13.24 46.57
CA ASN A 4 -36.11 -14.50 46.46
C ASN A 4 -36.92 -15.51 47.29
N HIS A 5 -37.23 -16.67 46.71
CA HIS A 5 -37.52 -17.98 47.33
C HIS A 5 -37.80 -18.94 46.17
N GLY A 6 -37.38 -20.20 46.11
CA GLY A 6 -36.76 -21.08 47.08
C GLY A 6 -36.49 -22.43 46.43
N THR A 7 -35.72 -23.23 47.14
CA THR A 7 -35.14 -24.55 46.83
C THR A 7 -36.15 -25.68 46.60
N GLY A 8 -35.76 -26.67 45.77
CA GLY A 8 -36.35 -28.01 45.74
C GLY A 8 -35.34 -29.08 45.28
N LYS A 9 -34.91 -29.94 46.21
CA LYS A 9 -34.09 -31.15 46.00
C LYS A 9 -34.99 -32.40 45.97
N LYS A 10 -34.57 -33.43 45.20
CA LYS A 10 -34.48 -34.89 45.48
C LYS A 10 -34.79 -35.68 44.18
N SER A 11 -33.81 -36.42 43.61
CA SER A 11 -33.47 -37.85 43.85
C SER A 11 -34.53 -38.81 43.28
N VAL A 12 -34.28 -39.96 42.63
CA VAL A 12 -33.15 -40.84 42.27
C VAL A 12 -33.76 -41.88 41.30
N CYS A 13 -33.02 -42.39 40.31
CA CYS A 13 -33.04 -43.82 39.97
C CYS A 13 -31.84 -44.21 39.08
N ALA A 14 -31.18 -45.30 39.48
CA ALA A 14 -30.02 -45.94 38.88
C ALA A 14 -30.43 -46.73 37.59
N ILE A 15 -29.58 -47.34 36.76
CA ILE A 15 -28.56 -48.39 36.95
C ILE A 15 -27.87 -48.58 35.57
N GLY A 16 -26.59 -48.96 35.52
CA GLY A 16 -26.07 -49.71 34.35
C GLY A 16 -24.59 -49.54 34.01
N LEU A 17 -23.72 -50.37 34.61
CA LEU A 17 -22.35 -50.63 34.17
C LEU A 17 -22.30 -51.22 32.74
N ALA A 18 -21.27 -50.89 31.96
CA ALA A 18 -20.43 -51.90 31.30
C ALA A 18 -19.14 -51.26 30.75
N LEU A 19 -18.01 -51.80 31.22
CA LEU A 19 -16.65 -51.60 30.74
C LEU A 19 -16.29 -52.80 29.86
N ALA A 20 -15.37 -52.54 28.93
CA ALA A 20 -14.50 -53.48 28.22
C ALA A 20 -15.03 -54.21 26.96
N GLY A 21 -14.23 -54.08 25.89
CA GLY A 21 -13.69 -55.26 25.21
C GLY A 21 -14.02 -55.44 23.74
N SER A 22 -13.09 -55.06 22.86
CA SER A 22 -12.82 -55.82 21.62
C SER A 22 -11.38 -55.61 21.12
N LEU A 23 -10.52 -56.56 21.54
CA LEU A 23 -9.49 -57.23 20.72
C LEU A 23 -10.10 -57.71 19.38
N SER A 24 -9.43 -57.99 18.26
CA SER A 24 -8.04 -57.95 17.77
C SER A 24 -8.03 -58.59 16.37
N LEU A 25 -7.00 -58.35 15.54
CA LEU A 25 -6.23 -59.33 14.71
C LEU A 25 -5.79 -58.79 13.32
N LEU A 26 -4.56 -58.24 13.28
CA LEU A 26 -3.34 -58.68 12.52
C LEU A 26 -3.45 -59.22 11.07
N PRO A 27 -2.41 -59.05 10.20
CA PRO A 27 -0.99 -59.26 10.54
C PRO A 27 0.06 -58.29 9.96
N SER A 28 1.23 -58.29 10.63
CA SER A 28 2.55 -57.84 10.11
C SER A 28 3.13 -58.89 9.15
N PRO A 29 3.98 -58.49 8.18
CA PRO A 29 5.45 -58.45 8.37
C PRO A 29 6.07 -57.22 7.64
N ALA A 30 7.34 -56.82 7.72
CA ALA A 30 8.54 -57.14 8.46
C ALA A 30 9.39 -55.85 8.54
N LYS A 31 10.15 -55.68 9.62
CA LYS A 31 11.20 -54.67 9.75
C LYS A 31 12.45 -55.12 9.00
N ALA A 32 13.05 -54.22 8.22
CA ALA A 32 14.48 -54.25 7.93
C ALA A 32 15.11 -53.05 8.64
N GLN A 33 15.88 -53.34 9.69
CA GLN A 33 16.77 -52.40 10.38
C GLN A 33 17.99 -52.14 9.50
N PHE A 34 18.34 -50.86 9.30
CA PHE A 34 19.71 -50.44 9.03
C PHE A 34 20.21 -49.56 10.19
N PRO A 35 21.50 -49.65 10.55
CA PRO A 35 22.01 -49.20 11.83
C PRO A 35 22.35 -47.70 11.83
N GLY A 36 22.04 -47.04 12.95
CA GLY A 36 22.77 -45.93 13.56
C GLY A 36 23.24 -44.74 12.70
N SER A 37 22.59 -43.59 12.88
CA SER A 37 23.29 -42.34 13.21
C SER A 37 22.36 -41.35 13.91
N PRO A 38 22.74 -40.81 15.08
CA PRO A 38 22.03 -39.71 15.71
C PRO A 38 22.49 -38.36 15.11
N ASN A 39 21.56 -37.41 15.11
CA ASN A 39 21.73 -35.96 14.97
C ASN A 39 21.75 -35.35 13.55
N GLY A 40 20.78 -34.46 13.34
CA GLY A 40 20.98 -33.27 12.52
C GLY A 40 20.27 -33.22 11.17
N ASN A 41 18.94 -33.44 11.11
CA ASN A 41 18.18 -32.95 9.96
C ASN A 41 18.02 -31.43 10.05
N GLY A 42 19.10 -30.73 9.68
CA GLY A 42 19.01 -29.39 9.14
C GLY A 42 18.21 -29.46 7.85
N GLY A 43 16.89 -29.24 7.95
CA GLY A 43 16.07 -29.00 6.78
C GLY A 43 16.68 -27.82 6.03
N SER A 44 17.21 -28.08 4.84
CA SER A 44 17.51 -27.04 3.86
C SER A 44 16.24 -26.22 3.68
N ARG A 45 16.14 -25.08 4.37
CA ARG A 45 15.09 -24.09 4.11
C ARG A 45 15.24 -23.77 2.63
N LEU A 46 14.27 -24.21 1.82
CA LEU A 46 14.20 -23.82 0.43
C LEU A 46 14.26 -22.29 0.41
N PHE A 47 15.34 -21.75 -0.15
CA PHE A 47 15.53 -20.31 -0.25
C PHE A 47 14.38 -19.75 -1.08
N ASN A 48 13.54 -18.89 -0.49
CA ASN A 48 12.53 -18.18 -1.26
C ASN A 48 13.26 -17.11 -2.10
N PRO A 49 13.24 -17.20 -3.45
CA PRO A 49 13.93 -16.23 -4.31
C PRO A 49 13.35 -14.81 -4.24
N TYR A 50 12.17 -14.66 -3.64
CA TYR A 50 11.52 -13.37 -3.40
C TYR A 50 11.86 -12.77 -2.03
N ALA A 51 12.56 -13.51 -1.15
CA ALA A 51 12.97 -12.98 0.14
C ALA A 51 13.86 -11.75 -0.08
N ILE A 52 13.50 -10.66 0.60
CA ILE A 52 14.25 -9.41 0.58
C ILE A 52 14.45 -8.92 2.01
N ARG A 53 15.48 -8.10 2.19
CA ARG A 53 15.71 -7.32 3.40
C ARG A 53 15.50 -5.85 3.09
N LEU A 54 14.99 -5.11 4.06
CA LEU A 54 14.87 -3.66 3.95
C LEU A 54 16.05 -2.97 4.63
N THR A 55 16.82 -2.21 3.85
CA THR A 55 17.93 -1.42 4.35
C THR A 55 17.56 0.06 4.34
N ARG A 56 17.66 0.70 5.51
CA ARG A 56 17.51 2.16 5.60
C ARG A 56 18.70 2.83 4.93
N VAL A 57 18.43 3.64 3.91
CA VAL A 57 19.48 4.34 3.15
C VAL A 57 19.67 5.77 3.65
N TRP A 58 18.57 6.49 3.86
CA TRP A 58 18.60 7.87 4.31
C TRP A 58 17.32 8.25 5.05
N SER A 59 17.42 9.33 5.84
CA SER A 59 16.28 9.99 6.47
C SER A 59 16.45 11.50 6.35
N GLU A 60 15.36 12.21 6.08
CA GLU A 60 15.32 13.67 5.97
C GLU A 60 14.24 14.22 6.89
N THR A 61 14.55 15.28 7.63
CA THR A 61 13.56 16.00 8.44
C THR A 61 12.86 17.04 7.58
N LEU A 62 11.53 16.95 7.47
CA LEU A 62 10.71 17.93 6.79
C LEU A 62 10.25 18.99 7.79
N GLN A 63 10.26 20.25 7.35
CA GLN A 63 9.93 21.40 8.21
C GLN A 63 8.42 21.65 8.32
N ASP A 64 7.63 21.07 7.41
CA ASP A 64 6.18 21.25 7.35
C ASP A 64 5.44 20.08 7.99
N ALA A 65 4.19 20.32 8.39
CA ALA A 65 3.26 19.31 8.89
C ALA A 65 2.71 18.43 7.75
N VAL A 66 3.60 17.86 6.92
CA VAL A 66 3.28 16.91 5.86
C VAL A 66 2.49 15.74 6.45
N LYS A 67 1.37 15.39 5.81
CA LYS A 67 0.52 14.27 6.22
C LYS A 67 0.67 13.08 5.32
N LEU A 68 0.80 13.35 4.03
CA LEU A 68 0.80 12.37 2.99
C LEU A 68 1.80 12.76 1.91
N ILE A 69 2.33 11.76 1.23
CA ILE A 69 3.28 11.94 0.14
C ILE A 69 2.88 11.04 -1.02
N ASP A 70 3.19 11.47 -2.23
CA ASP A 70 3.21 10.61 -3.42
C ASP A 70 4.48 10.90 -4.22
N VAL A 71 5.05 9.88 -4.86
CA VAL A 71 6.30 10.01 -5.63
C VAL A 71 5.98 9.89 -7.10
N VAL A 72 6.09 11.00 -7.81
CA VAL A 72 5.63 11.10 -9.19
C VAL A 72 6.36 12.22 -9.96
N PRO A 73 6.82 11.97 -11.19
CA PRO A 73 7.30 13.06 -12.05
C PRO A 73 6.10 13.93 -12.50
N VAL A 74 5.84 15.04 -11.80
CA VAL A 74 4.71 15.94 -12.09
C VAL A 74 5.02 16.89 -13.24
N THR A 75 6.27 17.35 -13.37
CA THR A 75 6.70 18.33 -14.38
C THR A 75 7.88 17.80 -15.18
N GLY A 76 7.68 17.50 -16.48
CA GLY A 76 8.78 17.07 -17.35
C GLY A 76 9.32 15.67 -17.01
N ASP A 77 10.58 15.43 -17.39
CA ASP A 77 11.27 14.15 -17.22
C ASP A 77 11.90 13.97 -15.83
N ARG A 78 11.65 14.90 -14.88
CA ARG A 78 12.23 14.84 -13.53
C ARG A 78 11.23 14.22 -12.55
N ALA A 79 11.67 13.22 -11.77
CA ALA A 79 10.87 12.69 -10.67
C ALA A 79 10.73 13.76 -9.58
N ASN A 80 9.49 14.08 -9.23
CA ASN A 80 9.16 14.99 -8.16
C ASN A 80 8.50 14.20 -7.02
N VAL A 81 8.51 14.77 -5.82
CA VAL A 81 7.69 14.30 -4.70
C VAL A 81 6.57 15.30 -4.50
N LEU A 82 5.35 14.82 -4.66
CA LEU A 82 4.14 15.57 -4.35
C LEU A 82 3.83 15.36 -2.87
N MET A 83 3.78 16.45 -2.11
CA MET A 83 3.54 16.43 -0.68
C MET A 83 2.20 17.08 -0.38
N LEU A 84 1.32 16.39 0.35
CA LEU A 84 0.12 16.99 0.92
C LEU A 84 0.44 17.50 2.33
N ILE A 85 0.27 18.80 2.50
CA ILE A 85 0.52 19.53 3.73
C ILE A 85 -0.84 19.94 4.32
N GLU A 86 -1.01 19.73 5.62
CA GLU A 86 -2.22 20.13 6.34
C GLU A 86 -2.33 21.66 6.42
N GLY A 87 -3.56 22.16 6.42
CA GLY A 87 -3.87 23.43 7.06
C GLY A 87 -3.73 23.32 8.58
N THR A 88 -3.88 24.41 9.31
CA THR A 88 -3.74 24.41 10.78
C THR A 88 -4.89 23.71 11.51
N ASP A 89 -5.98 23.33 10.81
CA ASP A 89 -7.21 22.81 11.43
C ASP A 89 -7.65 21.46 10.82
N ALA A 90 -8.20 20.57 11.63
CA ALA A 90 -8.63 19.22 11.23
C ALA A 90 -9.87 19.23 10.32
N LEU A 91 -10.61 20.34 10.32
CA LEU A 91 -11.75 20.60 9.43
C LEU A 91 -11.36 21.36 8.16
N ASP A 92 -10.06 21.64 7.98
CA ASP A 92 -9.60 22.44 6.85
C ASP A 92 -9.69 21.64 5.55
N TYR A 93 -10.77 21.91 4.81
CA TYR A 93 -10.96 21.45 3.44
C TYR A 93 -10.01 22.16 2.48
N LYS A 94 -9.36 23.26 2.90
CA LYS A 94 -8.26 23.88 2.17
C LYS A 94 -6.95 23.21 2.60
N ARG A 95 -6.46 22.33 1.72
CA ARG A 95 -5.17 21.67 1.90
C ARG A 95 -4.16 22.28 0.95
N LYS A 96 -2.89 22.09 1.26
CA LYS A 96 -1.80 22.61 0.44
C LYS A 96 -1.08 21.46 -0.21
N LEU A 97 -1.03 21.46 -1.54
CA LEU A 97 -0.22 20.53 -2.31
C LEU A 97 1.09 21.24 -2.67
N ARG A 98 2.20 20.64 -2.27
CA ARG A 98 3.53 21.16 -2.57
C ARG A 98 4.25 20.18 -3.49
N LEU A 99 4.82 20.72 -4.56
CA LEU A 99 5.73 20.00 -5.41
C LEU A 99 7.15 20.25 -4.95
N THR A 100 7.91 19.16 -4.79
CA THR A 100 9.32 19.23 -4.39
C THR A 100 10.17 18.33 -5.27
N HIS A 101 11.45 18.65 -5.40
CA HIS A 101 12.45 17.79 -6.02
C HIS A 101 13.65 17.59 -5.10
N TRP A 102 14.40 16.52 -5.34
CA TRP A 102 15.70 16.32 -4.71
C TRP A 102 16.76 17.16 -5.44
N ASP A 103 17.37 18.13 -4.75
CA ASP A 103 18.38 19.03 -5.33
C ASP A 103 19.83 18.48 -5.25
N GLY A 104 19.99 17.27 -4.69
CA GLY A 104 21.28 16.66 -4.38
C GLY A 104 21.60 16.63 -2.89
N LEU A 105 21.04 17.56 -2.11
CA LEU A 105 21.26 17.70 -0.68
C LEU A 105 19.97 17.52 0.13
N ARG A 106 18.85 18.07 -0.35
CA ARG A 106 17.55 18.09 0.33
C ARG A 106 16.40 18.12 -0.65
N PHE A 107 15.17 18.01 -0.13
CA PHE A 107 13.97 18.30 -0.92
C PHE A 107 13.77 19.82 -1.00
N SER A 108 13.93 20.38 -2.20
CA SER A 108 13.67 21.78 -2.49
C SER A 108 12.24 21.94 -3.01
N LYS A 109 11.57 23.01 -2.60
CA LYS A 109 10.24 23.38 -3.10
C LYS A 109 10.37 23.90 -4.53
N ASP A 110 9.64 23.28 -5.45
CA ASP A 110 9.42 23.83 -6.79
C ASP A 110 8.26 24.80 -6.79
N ASP A 111 7.12 24.33 -6.27
CA ASP A 111 5.84 24.98 -6.50
C ASP A 111 4.83 24.54 -5.45
N GLU A 112 3.74 25.28 -5.31
CA GLU A 112 2.74 25.01 -4.30
C GLU A 112 1.39 25.63 -4.66
N THR A 113 0.33 24.86 -4.46
CA THR A 113 -1.05 25.27 -4.75
C THR A 113 -1.96 24.89 -3.60
N GLU A 114 -3.05 25.61 -3.49
CA GLU A 114 -4.17 25.18 -2.66
C GLU A 114 -5.00 24.14 -3.41
N PHE A 115 -5.55 23.21 -2.64
CA PHE A 115 -6.40 22.13 -3.10
C PHE A 115 -7.60 22.03 -2.16
N LEU A 116 -8.80 22.08 -2.73
CA LEU A 116 -10.04 21.84 -2.00
C LEU A 116 -10.30 20.35 -1.96
N GLY A 117 -10.06 19.77 -0.78
CA GLY A 117 -10.20 18.35 -0.55
C GLY A 117 -11.31 17.97 0.41
N LYS A 118 -11.61 16.67 0.47
CA LYS A 118 -12.41 16.04 1.52
C LYS A 118 -11.52 15.43 2.61
N PRO A 119 -12.01 15.26 3.85
CA PRO A 119 -11.26 14.65 4.95
C PRO A 119 -10.61 13.30 4.60
N LEU A 120 -11.33 12.47 3.81
CA LEU A 120 -10.93 11.14 3.36
C LEU A 120 -10.44 11.13 1.90
N ASP A 121 -9.88 12.24 1.42
CA ASP A 121 -9.45 12.30 0.03
C ASP A 121 -8.39 11.26 -0.28
N VAL A 122 -8.64 10.60 -1.40
CA VAL A 122 -7.62 9.88 -2.15
C VAL A 122 -6.83 10.91 -2.93
N LEU A 123 -5.53 10.70 -3.01
CA LEU A 123 -4.65 11.39 -3.92
C LEU A 123 -3.93 10.31 -4.72
N VAL A 124 -4.29 10.16 -5.98
CA VAL A 124 -3.62 9.23 -6.91
C VAL A 124 -2.99 10.06 -8.01
N THR A 125 -1.72 9.83 -8.29
CA THR A 125 -1.04 10.52 -9.37
C THR A 125 -0.58 9.55 -10.45
N GLY A 126 -0.67 9.97 -11.71
CA GLY A 126 -0.29 9.14 -12.84
C GLY A 126 -0.56 9.77 -14.19
N ILE A 127 -0.19 9.07 -15.24
CA ILE A 127 -0.55 9.46 -16.60
C ILE A 127 -1.91 8.83 -16.90
N LEU A 128 -2.94 9.63 -17.11
CA LEU A 128 -4.30 9.16 -17.43
C LEU A 128 -4.75 9.48 -18.84
N ARG A 129 -3.99 10.31 -19.56
CA ARG A 129 -4.27 10.63 -20.95
C ARG A 129 -2.99 10.82 -21.74
N GLU A 130 -3.09 10.63 -23.05
CA GLU A 130 -2.04 11.03 -23.97
C GLU A 130 -1.96 12.56 -24.03
N ALA A 131 -0.74 13.08 -24.13
CA ALA A 131 -0.55 14.50 -24.32
C ALA A 131 -1.16 14.91 -25.67
N LYS A 132 -2.12 15.85 -25.67
CA LYS A 132 -2.67 16.37 -26.94
C LYS A 132 -1.52 17.00 -27.74
N PRO A 133 -1.31 16.63 -29.02
CA PRO A 133 -0.31 17.28 -29.84
C PRO A 133 -0.60 18.78 -29.90
N LEU A 134 0.43 19.61 -29.69
CA LEU A 134 0.32 21.05 -29.92
C LEU A 134 -0.03 21.25 -31.39
N THR A 135 -1.13 21.96 -31.67
CA THR A 135 -1.50 22.35 -33.03
C THR A 135 -0.32 23.11 -33.63
N PRO A 136 0.28 22.65 -34.74
CA PRO A 136 1.46 23.30 -35.28
C PRO A 136 1.09 24.71 -35.74
N VAL A 137 1.76 25.71 -35.16
CA VAL A 137 1.71 27.09 -35.67
C VAL A 137 2.46 27.11 -37.01
N PRO A 138 1.85 27.61 -38.11
CA PRO A 138 2.53 27.68 -39.40
C PRO A 138 3.86 28.45 -39.26
N GLY A 139 4.97 27.79 -39.62
CA GLY A 139 6.32 28.38 -39.58
C GLY A 139 7.24 27.93 -38.45
N GLN A 140 6.78 27.15 -37.47
CA GLN A 140 7.66 26.60 -36.42
C GLN A 140 8.25 25.23 -36.80
N LYS A 141 9.57 25.06 -36.59
CA LYS A 141 10.24 23.74 -36.64
C LYS A 141 9.51 22.77 -35.72
N LYS A 142 9.36 21.51 -36.18
CA LYS A 142 8.67 20.37 -35.54
C LYS A 142 8.24 20.64 -34.10
N PRO A 143 6.92 20.62 -33.79
CA PRO A 143 6.46 20.88 -32.44
C PRO A 143 7.18 19.94 -31.48
N LYS A 144 7.80 20.51 -30.44
CA LYS A 144 8.35 19.74 -29.32
C LYS A 144 7.20 18.85 -28.85
N ARG A 145 7.42 17.52 -28.77
CA ARG A 145 6.38 16.62 -28.25
C ARG A 145 5.87 17.23 -26.94
N PRO A 146 4.55 17.40 -26.77
CA PRO A 146 4.05 17.98 -25.55
C PRO A 146 4.49 17.09 -24.40
N VAL A 147 5.04 17.72 -23.37
CA VAL A 147 5.41 17.02 -22.14
C VAL A 147 4.13 16.37 -21.62
N GLN A 148 4.14 15.05 -21.44
CA GLN A 148 3.00 14.34 -20.90
C GLN A 148 2.86 14.74 -19.43
N MET A 149 1.99 15.70 -19.17
CA MET A 149 1.71 16.15 -17.82
C MET A 149 0.99 15.02 -17.08
N LYS A 150 1.49 14.67 -15.89
CA LYS A 150 0.83 13.69 -15.03
C LYS A 150 -0.37 14.35 -14.35
N GLN A 151 -1.45 13.60 -14.25
CA GLN A 151 -2.70 14.02 -13.62
C GLN A 151 -2.69 13.69 -12.13
N ILE A 152 -3.35 14.53 -11.36
CA ILE A 152 -3.62 14.35 -9.94
C ILE A 152 -5.10 14.05 -9.81
N VAL A 153 -5.43 12.93 -9.19
CA VAL A 153 -6.81 12.46 -9.01
C VAL A 153 -7.13 12.51 -7.54
N SER A 154 -8.27 13.11 -7.23
CA SER A 154 -8.87 13.05 -5.90
C SER A 154 -10.32 12.63 -5.95
N SER A 155 -10.97 12.54 -4.79
CA SER A 155 -12.43 12.32 -4.76
C SER A 155 -13.24 13.50 -5.29
N SER A 156 -12.59 14.67 -5.47
CA SER A 156 -13.19 15.90 -5.96
C SER A 156 -12.89 16.20 -7.43
N GLY A 157 -11.93 15.53 -8.08
CA GLY A 157 -11.59 15.86 -9.46
C GLY A 157 -10.42 15.08 -10.02
N VAL A 158 -10.29 15.10 -11.35
CA VAL A 158 -9.04 14.86 -12.05
C VAL A 158 -8.47 16.21 -12.47
N TYR A 159 -7.28 16.50 -12.00
CA TYR A 159 -6.59 17.78 -12.14
C TYR A 159 -5.31 17.62 -12.94
N GLU A 160 -4.92 18.69 -13.62
CA GLU A 160 -3.57 18.87 -14.13
C GLU A 160 -2.87 20.00 -13.40
N TRP A 161 -1.59 19.75 -13.07
CA TRP A 161 -0.72 20.80 -12.57
C TRP A 161 -0.25 21.66 -13.74
N ASN A 162 -0.49 22.97 -13.65
CA ASN A 162 -0.03 23.93 -14.64
C ASN A 162 0.45 25.21 -13.91
N GLU A 163 1.76 25.40 -13.85
CA GLU A 163 2.39 26.63 -13.32
C GLU A 163 1.80 27.08 -11.96
N GLY A 164 1.83 26.19 -10.96
CA GLY A 164 1.36 26.47 -9.60
C GLY A 164 -0.14 26.44 -9.40
N LYS A 165 -0.88 25.93 -10.39
CA LYS A 165 -2.34 25.83 -10.34
C LYS A 165 -2.82 24.43 -10.68
N LEU A 166 -3.89 24.01 -10.02
CA LEU A 166 -4.64 22.80 -10.36
C LEU A 166 -5.80 23.15 -11.27
N ASN A 167 -5.72 22.73 -12.52
CA ASN A 167 -6.82 22.86 -13.46
C ASN A 167 -7.60 21.55 -13.47
N ARG A 168 -8.80 21.57 -12.87
CA ARG A 168 -9.74 20.47 -12.94
C ARG A 168 -10.22 20.33 -14.39
N PHE A 169 -10.13 19.14 -14.95
CA PHE A 169 -10.61 18.92 -16.31
C PHE A 169 -11.57 17.74 -16.44
N ALA A 170 -11.68 16.86 -15.42
CA ALA A 170 -12.70 15.81 -15.39
C ALA A 170 -13.20 15.54 -13.97
N GLU A 171 -14.39 14.96 -13.88
CA GLU A 171 -14.88 14.31 -12.67
C GLU A 171 -14.10 12.99 -12.44
N PRO A 172 -13.83 12.58 -11.20
CA PRO A 172 -13.26 11.28 -10.90
C PRO A 172 -14.37 10.22 -10.81
N PRO A 173 -14.08 8.92 -11.03
CA PRO A 173 -15.06 7.88 -10.75
C PRO A 173 -15.32 7.81 -9.24
N ILE A 174 -16.57 7.57 -8.84
CA ILE A 174 -16.94 7.47 -7.43
C ILE A 174 -16.19 6.30 -6.79
N GLY A 175 -15.54 6.56 -5.66
CA GLY A 175 -14.83 5.53 -4.90
C GLY A 175 -13.53 5.08 -5.56
N VAL A 176 -12.82 5.95 -6.29
CA VAL A 176 -11.45 5.70 -6.74
C VAL A 176 -10.57 5.23 -5.57
N LYS A 177 -9.82 4.15 -5.79
CA LYS A 177 -8.93 3.52 -4.80
C LYS A 177 -7.48 3.49 -5.27
N ALA A 178 -7.27 3.22 -6.55
CA ALA A 178 -5.95 2.98 -7.11
C ALA A 178 -5.86 3.42 -8.56
N LEU A 179 -4.63 3.52 -9.05
CA LEU A 179 -4.26 3.61 -10.45
C LEU A 179 -3.58 2.31 -10.85
N ILE A 180 -3.91 1.79 -12.03
CA ILE A 180 -3.06 0.84 -12.75
C ILE A 180 -2.14 1.67 -13.63
N ASP A 181 -0.91 1.88 -13.17
CA ASP A 181 0.12 2.58 -13.94
C ASP A 181 0.72 1.61 -14.94
N LEU A 182 0.84 2.03 -16.20
CA LEU A 182 1.40 1.23 -17.28
C LEU A 182 2.53 2.02 -17.92
N ASP A 183 3.68 1.38 -18.10
CA ASP A 183 4.83 2.01 -18.73
C ASP A 183 4.45 2.49 -20.15
N LYS A 184 4.63 3.80 -20.40
CA LYS A 184 4.46 4.49 -21.70
C LYS A 184 3.03 4.67 -22.21
N THR A 185 2.01 4.15 -21.54
CA THR A 185 0.61 4.36 -21.92
C THR A 185 -0.16 5.02 -20.80
N PRO A 186 -1.28 5.71 -21.09
CA PRO A 186 -2.21 6.10 -20.06
C PRO A 186 -2.62 4.92 -19.17
N GLY A 187 -2.55 5.12 -17.87
CA GLY A 187 -3.03 4.21 -16.86
C GLY A 187 -4.54 4.26 -16.70
N TYR A 188 -5.03 3.42 -15.79
CA TYR A 188 -6.45 3.23 -15.54
C TYR A 188 -6.78 3.51 -14.08
N LEU A 189 -7.95 4.10 -13.82
CA LEU A 189 -8.47 4.30 -12.48
C LEU A 189 -9.25 3.08 -12.05
N LEU A 190 -8.95 2.57 -10.85
CA LEU A 190 -9.62 1.44 -10.24
C LEU A 190 -10.53 1.93 -9.10
N THR A 191 -11.79 1.51 -9.12
CA THR A 191 -12.73 1.65 -8.00
C THR A 191 -13.11 0.28 -7.46
N GLY A 192 -13.56 0.22 -6.20
CA GLY A 192 -13.98 -1.02 -5.56
C GLY A 192 -12.83 -2.01 -5.28
N SER A 193 -13.19 -3.26 -4.97
CA SER A 193 -12.26 -4.33 -4.60
C SER A 193 -12.83 -5.70 -4.94
N GLY A 194 -11.95 -6.69 -5.16
CA GLY A 194 -12.37 -8.06 -5.48
C GLY A 194 -13.20 -8.14 -6.76
N ASP A 195 -14.24 -8.97 -6.74
CA ASP A 195 -15.14 -9.19 -7.88
C ASP A 195 -16.01 -7.97 -8.23
N GLY A 196 -16.12 -6.99 -7.34
CA GLY A 196 -16.84 -5.74 -7.55
C GLY A 196 -15.97 -4.57 -8.03
N ALA A 197 -14.70 -4.83 -8.35
CA ALA A 197 -13.80 -3.80 -8.82
C ALA A 197 -14.14 -3.35 -10.25
N ASN A 198 -14.16 -2.03 -10.48
CA ASN A 198 -14.41 -1.45 -11.79
C ASN A 198 -13.20 -0.66 -12.26
N LEU A 199 -12.89 -0.79 -13.55
CA LEU A 199 -11.78 -0.10 -14.18
C LEU A 199 -12.30 1.02 -15.09
N PHE A 200 -11.63 2.16 -15.07
CA PHE A 200 -11.98 3.32 -15.88
C PHE A 200 -10.74 3.85 -16.60
N ASN A 201 -10.90 4.21 -17.87
CA ASN A 201 -9.94 5.05 -18.58
C ASN A 201 -10.51 6.46 -18.76
N LEU A 202 -9.61 7.43 -18.95
CA LEU A 202 -9.98 8.81 -19.17
C LEU A 202 -9.61 9.21 -20.60
N ASN A 203 -10.61 9.29 -21.47
CA ASN A 203 -10.42 9.70 -22.86
C ASN A 203 -11.02 11.09 -23.09
N ASN A 204 -10.18 12.08 -23.45
CA ASN A 204 -10.63 13.46 -23.70
C ASN A 204 -11.52 14.06 -22.59
N ALA A 205 -11.16 13.81 -21.32
CA ALA A 205 -11.92 14.23 -20.12
C ALA A 205 -13.23 13.47 -19.86
N VAL A 206 -13.56 12.46 -20.66
CA VAL A 206 -14.70 11.57 -20.44
C VAL A 206 -14.22 10.29 -19.79
N LEU A 207 -14.79 9.96 -18.63
CA LEU A 207 -14.59 8.67 -18.00
C LEU A 207 -15.37 7.60 -18.75
N GLN A 208 -14.67 6.52 -19.11
CA GLN A 208 -15.29 5.36 -19.71
C GLN A 208 -14.95 4.14 -18.85
N GLN A 209 -15.96 3.33 -18.54
CA GLN A 209 -15.76 2.08 -17.85
C GLN A 209 -15.19 1.05 -18.84
N VAL A 210 -14.17 0.33 -18.40
CA VAL A 210 -13.51 -0.72 -19.19
C VAL A 210 -14.06 -2.06 -18.74
N THR A 211 -14.73 -2.77 -19.65
CA THR A 211 -15.38 -4.07 -19.37
C THR A 211 -14.49 -5.26 -19.71
N ASP A 212 -13.65 -5.15 -20.74
CA ASP A 212 -12.85 -6.25 -21.27
C ASP A 212 -11.35 -6.05 -21.00
N TRP A 213 -11.02 -5.57 -19.80
CA TRP A 213 -9.63 -5.32 -19.46
C TRP A 213 -8.86 -6.62 -19.28
N LYS A 214 -7.73 -6.71 -19.97
CA LYS A 214 -6.72 -7.73 -19.75
C LYS A 214 -5.43 -7.05 -19.33
N VAL A 215 -4.80 -7.62 -18.31
CA VAL A 215 -3.42 -7.30 -17.98
C VAL A 215 -2.57 -7.52 -19.24
N PRO A 216 -1.83 -6.51 -19.72
CA PRO A 216 -0.93 -6.74 -20.85
C PRO A 216 0.21 -7.68 -20.43
N GLU A 217 0.49 -8.72 -21.23
CA GLU A 217 1.47 -9.77 -20.89
C GLU A 217 2.91 -9.23 -20.74
N ASP A 218 3.22 -8.17 -21.48
CA ASP A 218 4.54 -7.53 -21.53
C ASP A 218 4.59 -6.15 -20.86
N ALA A 219 3.48 -5.66 -20.30
CA ALA A 219 3.50 -4.36 -19.64
C ALA A 219 4.31 -4.43 -18.35
N LYS A 220 5.30 -3.54 -18.25
CA LYS A 220 5.78 -3.07 -16.95
C LYS A 220 4.72 -2.11 -16.43
N GLY A 221 4.21 -2.38 -15.25
CA GLY A 221 3.17 -1.57 -14.66
C GLY A 221 2.90 -2.03 -13.24
N PHE A 222 2.31 -1.15 -12.45
CA PHE A 222 1.94 -1.49 -11.09
C PHE A 222 0.62 -0.88 -10.68
N VAL A 223 -0.12 -1.63 -9.88
CA VAL A 223 -1.24 -1.06 -9.13
C VAL A 223 -0.64 -0.16 -8.06
N ARG A 224 -0.88 1.14 -8.20
CA ARG A 224 -0.57 2.14 -7.18
C ARG A 224 -1.85 2.50 -6.46
N TYR A 225 -1.94 2.08 -5.21
CA TYR A 225 -3.01 2.55 -4.35
C TYR A 225 -2.84 4.03 -4.06
N GLY A 226 -3.97 4.71 -4.02
CA GLY A 226 -4.03 6.12 -3.71
C GLY A 226 -3.53 6.44 -2.31
N VAL A 227 -3.20 7.70 -2.16
CA VAL A 227 -2.66 8.28 -0.96
C VAL A 227 -3.80 8.90 -0.15
N GLY A 228 -4.00 8.50 1.11
CA GLY A 228 -5.14 8.97 1.90
C GLY A 228 -5.50 8.05 3.07
N MET A 229 -6.37 8.52 3.95
CA MET A 229 -6.99 7.73 5.04
C MET A 229 -8.08 6.78 4.50
N GLN A 230 -7.84 6.15 3.35
CA GLN A 230 -8.70 5.05 2.96
C GLN A 230 -8.34 3.85 3.81
N ASP A 231 -9.27 3.45 4.66
CA ASP A 231 -9.39 2.05 4.98
C ASP A 231 -9.54 1.30 3.65
N PHE A 232 -8.60 0.41 3.39
CA PHE A 232 -8.81 -0.64 2.41
C PHE A 232 -10.14 -1.30 2.79
N ASP A 233 -11.04 -1.57 1.84
CA ASP A 233 -12.26 -2.32 2.17
C ASP A 233 -11.80 -3.70 2.64
N GLY A 234 -11.83 -3.88 3.98
CA GLY A 234 -11.14 -4.96 4.65
C GLY A 234 -9.83 -4.61 5.37
N SER A 235 -9.57 -3.38 5.81
CA SER A 235 -8.45 -3.09 6.73
C SER A 235 -8.56 -3.88 8.05
N ASP A 236 -9.80 -4.15 8.48
CA ASP A 236 -10.11 -5.11 9.56
C ASP A 236 -10.19 -6.57 9.06
N ALA A 237 -10.43 -6.81 7.76
CA ALA A 237 -10.68 -8.14 7.19
C ALA A 237 -9.45 -8.83 6.59
N VAL A 238 -8.43 -8.07 6.16
CA VAL A 238 -7.15 -8.56 5.62
C VAL A 238 -6.11 -8.47 6.73
N GLN A 239 -6.39 -9.12 7.85
CA GLN A 239 -5.34 -9.47 8.81
C GLN A 239 -4.49 -10.57 8.16
N ILE A 240 -3.32 -10.19 7.64
CA ILE A 240 -2.35 -11.16 7.15
C ILE A 240 -1.86 -12.02 8.32
N GLU A 241 -1.62 -11.36 9.45
CA GLU A 241 -1.37 -11.97 10.75
C GLU A 241 -1.86 -11.03 11.87
N ASN A 242 -2.01 -11.56 13.08
CA ASN A 242 -2.43 -10.76 14.23
C ASN A 242 -1.47 -9.59 14.50
N GLY A 243 -2.02 -8.38 14.58
CA GLY A 243 -1.25 -7.16 14.85
C GLY A 243 -0.49 -6.59 13.66
N THR A 244 -0.69 -7.10 12.43
CA THR A 244 -0.10 -6.53 11.21
C THR A 244 -1.17 -5.86 10.36
N ARG A 245 -0.99 -4.56 10.09
CA ARG A 245 -1.88 -3.79 9.22
C ARG A 245 -1.34 -3.75 7.80
N PHE A 246 -2.22 -4.01 6.84
CA PHE A 246 -1.95 -3.72 5.43
C PHE A 246 -1.81 -2.21 5.22
N VAL A 247 -0.88 -1.82 4.33
CA VAL A 247 -0.69 -0.42 3.96
C VAL A 247 -0.89 -0.22 2.46
N GLN A 248 -0.14 -0.97 1.65
CA GLN A 248 -0.20 -0.88 0.20
C GLN A 248 0.19 -2.22 -0.42
N ALA A 249 -0.33 -2.51 -1.61
CA ALA A 249 0.21 -3.57 -2.45
C ALA A 249 0.95 -2.96 -3.64
N VAL A 250 2.02 -3.63 -4.08
CA VAL A 250 2.74 -3.29 -5.30
C VAL A 250 2.80 -4.50 -6.22
N TRP A 251 2.79 -4.22 -7.51
CA TRP A 251 3.01 -5.23 -8.54
C TRP A 251 4.51 -5.29 -8.80
N ARG A 252 5.13 -6.43 -8.52
CA ARG A 252 6.53 -6.66 -8.82
C ARG A 252 6.70 -8.04 -9.41
N GLU A 253 7.44 -8.14 -10.52
CA GLU A 253 7.70 -9.42 -11.21
C GLU A 253 6.41 -10.20 -11.55
N LYS A 254 5.34 -9.51 -12.01
CA LYS A 254 4.01 -10.10 -12.32
C LYS A 254 3.21 -10.58 -11.11
N GLN A 255 3.71 -10.36 -9.90
CA GLN A 255 3.14 -10.84 -8.65
C GLN A 255 2.77 -9.70 -7.70
N ARG A 256 1.92 -10.00 -6.73
CA ARG A 256 1.43 -9.04 -5.75
C ARG A 256 2.25 -9.13 -4.47
N TRP A 257 2.87 -8.02 -4.09
CA TRP A 257 3.63 -7.90 -2.85
C TRP A 257 2.88 -6.97 -1.91
N PHE A 258 2.79 -7.30 -0.62
CA PHE A 258 2.11 -6.44 0.34
C PHE A 258 3.14 -5.74 1.21
N ILE A 259 2.97 -4.44 1.38
CA ILE A 259 3.70 -3.61 2.32
C ILE A 259 2.80 -3.42 3.53
N CYS A 260 3.33 -3.76 4.69
CA CYS A 260 2.57 -3.83 5.92
C CYS A 260 3.34 -3.23 7.08
N LEU A 261 2.61 -2.84 8.12
CA LEU A 261 3.18 -2.38 9.38
C LEU A 261 2.78 -3.34 10.49
N LYS A 262 3.78 -3.96 11.11
CA LYS A 262 3.58 -4.70 12.34
C LYS A 262 3.44 -3.71 13.48
N ARG A 263 2.29 -3.76 14.16
CA ARG A 263 1.90 -2.82 15.21
C ARG A 263 2.90 -2.87 16.36
N GLY A 264 3.40 -1.70 16.74
CA GLY A 264 4.21 -1.50 17.93
C GLY A 264 3.36 -1.32 19.18
N LYS A 265 3.79 -0.43 20.06
CA LYS A 265 3.07 -0.12 21.31
C LYS A 265 1.98 0.90 21.04
N LEU A 266 0.81 0.71 21.65
CA LEU A 266 -0.25 1.72 21.66
C LEU A 266 0.27 3.00 22.34
N ALA A 267 0.08 4.12 21.65
CA ALA A 267 0.41 5.47 22.11
C ALA A 267 -0.71 6.42 21.64
N PRO A 268 -1.89 6.36 22.27
CA PRO A 268 -3.05 7.14 21.87
C PRO A 268 -2.75 8.64 21.86
N VAL A 269 -3.34 9.37 20.91
CA VAL A 269 -3.27 10.83 20.86
C VAL A 269 -4.65 11.44 20.66
N PRO A 270 -4.83 12.74 20.94
CA PRO A 270 -6.05 13.45 20.56
C PRO A 270 -6.36 13.27 19.06
N GLY A 271 -7.58 12.84 18.74
CA GLY A 271 -8.02 12.57 17.37
C GLY A 271 -7.59 11.22 16.78
N ASN A 272 -6.76 10.43 17.45
CA ASN A 272 -6.42 9.07 17.01
C ASN A 272 -6.15 8.14 18.22
N PRO A 273 -7.19 7.48 18.78
CA PRO A 273 -7.05 6.62 19.96
C PRO A 273 -6.28 5.32 19.69
N ASN A 274 -6.20 4.90 18.42
CA ASN A 274 -5.52 3.67 18.01
C ASN A 274 -4.09 3.91 17.51
N ALA A 275 -3.55 5.12 17.74
CA ALA A 275 -2.19 5.47 17.33
C ALA A 275 -1.14 4.56 18.01
N THR A 276 -0.11 4.20 17.24
CA THR A 276 0.97 3.30 17.69
C THR A 276 2.34 3.92 17.42
N THR A 277 3.33 3.50 18.21
CA THR A 277 4.75 3.87 18.06
C THR A 277 5.63 2.63 18.11
N GLY A 278 6.81 2.70 17.51
CA GLY A 278 7.68 1.52 17.40
C GLY A 278 7.11 0.46 16.47
N ASP A 279 6.29 0.86 15.50
CA ASP A 279 5.84 -0.02 14.42
C ASP A 279 7.06 -0.55 13.65
N LYS A 280 6.91 -1.69 12.98
CA LYS A 280 7.94 -2.22 12.08
C LYS A 280 7.40 -2.37 10.68
N LEU A 281 8.17 -1.95 9.69
CA LEU A 281 7.83 -2.16 8.28
C LEU A 281 8.17 -3.61 7.92
N VAL A 282 7.23 -4.30 7.28
CA VAL A 282 7.40 -5.69 6.85
C VAL A 282 6.80 -5.84 5.45
N ILE A 283 7.48 -6.59 4.59
CA ILE A 283 6.97 -6.91 3.26
C ILE A 283 6.55 -8.37 3.25
N TYR A 284 5.36 -8.63 2.75
CA TYR A 284 4.89 -9.97 2.45
C TYR A 284 5.12 -10.23 0.97
N VAL A 285 5.93 -11.25 0.71
CA VAL A 285 6.33 -11.67 -0.63
C VAL A 285 5.66 -13.00 -0.98
N PRO A 286 5.53 -13.34 -2.26
CA PRO A 286 4.94 -14.61 -2.67
C PRO A 286 5.73 -15.79 -2.09
N LYS A 287 5.01 -16.79 -1.57
CA LYS A 287 5.61 -18.10 -1.27
C LYS A 287 6.05 -18.77 -2.56
N LEU A 288 7.06 -19.63 -2.48
CA LEU A 288 7.50 -20.42 -3.63
C LEU A 288 6.35 -21.23 -4.27
N SER A 289 5.41 -21.74 -3.46
CA SER A 289 4.22 -22.47 -3.91
C SER A 289 3.20 -21.61 -4.66
N ALA A 290 3.27 -20.29 -4.54
CA ALA A 290 2.35 -19.33 -5.14
C ALA A 290 2.97 -18.60 -6.35
N ARG A 291 4.16 -18.98 -6.80
CA ARG A 291 4.92 -18.26 -7.83
C ARG A 291 4.19 -18.13 -9.18
N GLU A 292 3.34 -19.10 -9.52
CA GLU A 292 2.59 -19.11 -10.79
C GLU A 292 1.29 -18.30 -10.69
N LYS A 293 0.91 -17.83 -9.48
CA LYS A 293 -0.30 -17.02 -9.30
C LYS A 293 -0.06 -15.61 -9.79
N SER A 294 -1.00 -15.10 -10.58
CA SER A 294 -1.01 -13.70 -10.99
C SER A 294 -1.28 -12.75 -9.82
N PHE A 295 -0.99 -11.47 -10.00
CA PHE A 295 -1.29 -10.40 -9.03
C PHE A 295 -2.69 -10.49 -8.43
N TRP A 296 -3.72 -10.76 -9.26
CA TRP A 296 -5.13 -10.77 -8.85
C TRP A 296 -5.56 -12.06 -8.15
N GLN A 297 -4.91 -13.18 -8.48
CA GLN A 297 -5.22 -14.49 -7.89
C GLN A 297 -4.55 -14.69 -6.53
N MET A 298 -3.59 -13.83 -6.19
CA MET A 298 -2.79 -13.94 -4.98
C MET A 298 -3.57 -13.51 -3.74
N ARG A 299 -3.63 -14.37 -2.75
CA ARG A 299 -4.33 -14.16 -1.47
C ARG A 299 -3.35 -14.01 -0.30
N PRO A 300 -3.76 -13.48 0.86
CA PRO A 300 -2.86 -13.34 2.02
C PRO A 300 -2.17 -14.64 2.42
N GLU A 301 -2.85 -15.79 2.34
CA GLU A 301 -2.30 -17.12 2.65
C GLU A 301 -1.20 -17.57 1.68
N ASP A 302 -1.13 -16.98 0.48
CA ASP A 302 -0.11 -17.24 -0.53
C ASP A 302 1.19 -16.47 -0.29
N LEU A 303 1.19 -15.57 0.69
CA LEU A 303 2.32 -14.71 1.00
C LEU A 303 3.00 -15.15 2.29
N GLU A 304 4.28 -14.80 2.41
CA GLU A 304 5.03 -14.94 3.65
C GLU A 304 5.82 -13.66 3.97
N ALA A 305 6.00 -13.41 5.27
CA ALA A 305 6.69 -12.23 5.75
C ALA A 305 8.19 -12.33 5.48
N THR A 306 8.77 -11.22 5.02
CA THR A 306 10.21 -10.99 5.00
C THR A 306 10.71 -10.53 6.37
N GLU A 307 12.02 -10.31 6.49
CA GLU A 307 12.60 -9.70 7.69
C GLU A 307 12.02 -8.29 7.88
N ALA A 308 11.34 -8.08 9.00
CA ALA A 308 10.82 -6.77 9.38
C ALA A 308 11.97 -5.82 9.74
N THR A 309 11.77 -4.52 9.52
CA THR A 309 12.73 -3.50 9.95
C THR A 309 12.89 -3.47 11.46
N GLU A 310 13.91 -2.75 11.92
CA GLU A 310 13.93 -2.25 13.29
C GLU A 310 12.68 -1.41 13.61
N ALA A 311 12.45 -1.19 14.91
CA ALA A 311 11.34 -0.36 15.37
C ALA A 311 11.49 1.07 14.82
N ILE A 312 10.44 1.52 14.13
CA ILE A 312 10.36 2.85 13.55
C ILE A 312 10.17 3.88 14.67
N ALA A 313 10.98 4.93 14.63
CA ALA A 313 10.86 6.06 15.54
C ALA A 313 9.59 6.88 15.22
N GLY A 314 8.85 7.23 16.27
CA GLY A 314 7.62 8.03 16.15
C GLY A 314 6.42 7.24 15.63
N ARG A 315 5.41 7.98 15.14
CA ARG A 315 4.18 7.43 14.59
C ARG A 315 4.24 7.41 13.07
N VAL A 316 3.91 6.30 12.44
CA VAL A 316 3.81 6.22 10.98
C VAL A 316 2.57 6.94 10.50
N LEU A 317 2.76 7.89 9.59
CA LEU A 317 1.70 8.67 8.96
C LEU A 317 1.38 8.14 7.57
N ASP A 318 2.41 7.82 6.79
CA ASP A 318 2.25 7.37 5.41
C ASP A 318 3.39 6.45 4.96
N VAL A 319 3.13 5.58 3.98
CA VAL A 319 4.11 4.71 3.34
C VAL A 319 3.89 4.72 1.83
N ARG A 320 4.95 4.90 1.04
CA ARG A 320 4.90 4.91 -0.42
C ARG A 320 6.02 4.12 -1.06
N VAL A 321 5.82 3.76 -2.31
CA VAL A 321 6.86 3.21 -3.18
C VAL A 321 7.17 4.18 -4.29
N GLY A 322 8.45 4.39 -4.54
CA GLY A 322 8.92 5.19 -5.67
C GLY A 322 10.41 5.48 -5.59
N ASP A 323 10.88 6.24 -6.57
CA ASP A 323 12.23 6.78 -6.65
C ASP A 323 12.17 8.31 -6.49
N PRO A 324 12.30 8.83 -5.26
CA PRO A 324 12.15 10.25 -4.98
C PRO A 324 13.40 11.07 -5.34
N LYS A 325 14.53 10.42 -5.64
CA LYS A 325 15.79 11.09 -6.00
C LYS A 325 16.11 10.99 -7.49
N ASN A 326 15.31 10.24 -8.25
CA ASN A 326 15.49 9.97 -9.67
C ASN A 326 16.85 9.32 -9.99
N ASP A 327 17.37 8.49 -9.09
CA ASP A 327 18.65 7.80 -9.25
C ASP A 327 18.50 6.38 -9.86
N GLY A 328 17.28 6.04 -10.27
CA GLY A 328 16.90 4.75 -10.83
C GLY A 328 16.62 3.69 -9.77
N LYS A 329 16.62 4.04 -8.48
CA LYS A 329 16.40 3.09 -7.38
C LYS A 329 15.03 3.31 -6.75
N GLU A 330 14.10 2.43 -7.12
CA GLU A 330 12.80 2.37 -6.46
C GLU A 330 12.92 1.72 -5.07
N GLY A 331 12.32 2.37 -4.07
CA GLY A 331 12.28 1.86 -2.70
C GLY A 331 11.03 2.28 -1.95
N ILE A 332 11.03 2.07 -0.64
CA ILE A 332 9.91 2.41 0.24
C ILE A 332 10.22 3.70 0.98
N LEU A 333 9.37 4.70 0.81
CA LEU A 333 9.33 5.91 1.61
C LEU A 333 8.40 5.74 2.80
N LEU A 334 8.84 6.18 3.95
CA LEU A 334 8.12 6.12 5.21
C LEU A 334 8.07 7.53 5.82
N LEU A 335 6.88 8.07 5.97
CA LEU A 335 6.64 9.35 6.62
C LEU A 335 6.24 9.12 8.08
N THR A 336 6.96 9.74 9.01
CA THR A 336 6.72 9.63 10.45
C THR A 336 6.57 10.98 11.13
N SER A 337 5.80 11.01 12.22
CA SER A 337 5.77 12.10 13.19
C SER A 337 6.65 11.74 14.39
N GLU A 338 7.78 12.43 14.55
CA GLU A 338 8.63 12.32 15.74
C GLU A 338 8.20 13.40 16.73
N GLY A 339 7.45 13.04 17.78
CA GLY A 339 6.98 13.96 18.83
C GLY A 339 5.46 14.19 18.87
N ASN A 340 5.01 14.76 20.00
CA ASN A 340 3.61 15.11 20.25
C ASN A 340 3.23 16.48 19.68
N ASP A 341 4.20 17.28 19.24
CA ASP A 341 3.97 18.61 18.67
C ASP A 341 3.21 18.57 17.34
N GLY A 342 3.21 17.40 16.67
CA GLY A 342 2.58 17.20 15.38
C GLY A 342 3.21 17.99 14.24
N LYS A 343 4.39 18.60 14.44
CA LYS A 343 5.02 19.52 13.47
C LYS A 343 6.24 18.91 12.80
N THR A 344 7.09 18.23 13.58
CA THR A 344 8.30 17.63 13.02
C THR A 344 7.95 16.34 12.28
N ARG A 345 8.26 16.33 10.97
CA ARG A 345 8.06 15.17 10.11
C ARG A 345 9.39 14.63 9.66
N LYS A 346 9.47 13.31 9.51
CA LYS A 346 10.67 12.66 9.00
C LYS A 346 10.29 11.72 7.88
N LEU A 347 11.01 11.85 6.78
CA LEU A 347 10.88 11.01 5.60
C LEU A 347 12.08 10.07 5.55
N THR A 348 11.83 8.78 5.67
CA THR A 348 12.88 7.74 5.64
C THR A 348 12.73 6.88 4.40
N PHE A 349 13.83 6.56 3.75
CA PHE A 349 13.85 5.70 2.57
C PHE A 349 14.55 4.38 2.85
N PHE A 350 13.87 3.30 2.46
CA PHE A 350 14.36 1.94 2.54
C PHE A 350 14.51 1.36 1.14
N LEU A 351 15.66 0.75 0.87
CA LEU A 351 15.85 -0.06 -0.33
C LEU A 351 15.57 -1.54 -0.02
N PRO A 352 14.84 -2.24 -0.91
CA PRO A 352 14.74 -3.69 -0.87
C PRO A 352 16.00 -4.32 -1.45
N ASP A 353 16.81 -4.92 -0.59
CA ASP A 353 18.02 -5.66 -0.92
C ASP A 353 17.72 -7.16 -0.97
N LYS A 354 18.31 -7.91 -1.91
CA LYS A 354 18.19 -9.37 -2.00
C LYS A 354 19.21 -10.08 -1.12
#